data_AF-D6TUN1-F1
#
_entry.id   AF-D6TUN1-F1
#
_cell.length_a   1.000
_cell.length_b   1.000
_cell.length_c   1.000
_cell.angle_alpha   90.00
_cell.angle_beta   90.00
_cell.angle_gamma   90.00
#
_symmetry.space_group_name_H-M   'P 1'
#
loop_
_entity.id
_entity.type
_entity.pdbx_description
1 polymer ?
#
loop_
_entity_poly.entity_id
_entity_poly.type
_entity_poly.pdbx_seq_one_letter_code
_entity_poly.pdbx_strand_id
1 'polypeptide(L)'
;MQKLAGVEDLRVRRTRKLLQQALIEGSLKKGFAALTVRDITEYAMVNRSTFYRHYLDKYDLLEHHIQELYEALGVDGEIAGKDCSARLIELLTQIQQFSDFYRVVLGAQADTFLSQHFCQQTQQRFLAHFQQTFPAAATDPGAPPLELKFTTVGSAVCGALTWWLEQEQPSTPEQFALWLQQLISGILVQYPQSGSKNASVSARAR
;
A
#
# COMPACT_ATOMS: atom_id res chain seq x y z
N MET A 1 -32.95 -11.82 -21.01
CA MET A 1 -32.37 -12.16 -19.70
C MET A 1 -31.34 -11.11 -19.36
N GLN A 2 -31.61 -10.32 -18.32
CA GLN A 2 -30.89 -9.10 -17.95
C GLN A 2 -29.62 -9.49 -17.18
N LYS A 3 -28.47 -8.99 -17.63
CA LYS A 3 -27.15 -9.24 -17.06
C LYS A 3 -27.01 -8.38 -15.80
N LEU A 4 -27.07 -9.00 -14.61
CA LEU A 4 -26.81 -8.33 -13.33
C LEU A 4 -25.33 -8.00 -13.22
N ALA A 5 -24.97 -6.76 -13.58
CA ALA A 5 -23.74 -6.13 -13.12
C ALA A 5 -23.90 -5.78 -11.63
N GLY A 6 -22.94 -6.16 -10.77
CA GLY A 6 -22.76 -5.52 -9.46
C GLY A 6 -22.79 -6.36 -8.19
N VAL A 7 -22.85 -7.70 -8.24
CA VAL A 7 -22.62 -8.53 -7.04
C VAL A 7 -21.53 -9.54 -7.35
N GLU A 8 -20.31 -9.22 -6.95
CA GLU A 8 -19.26 -10.23 -6.89
C GLU A 8 -19.76 -11.39 -6.00
N ASP A 9 -19.81 -12.59 -6.57
CA ASP A 9 -20.39 -13.77 -5.92
C ASP A 9 -19.80 -13.92 -4.50
N LEU A 10 -20.66 -13.96 -3.49
CA LEU A 10 -20.26 -14.13 -2.08
C LEU A 10 -19.35 -15.34 -1.88
N ARG A 11 -19.50 -16.38 -2.70
CA ARG A 11 -18.61 -17.54 -2.70
C ARG A 11 -17.20 -17.18 -3.14
N VAL A 12 -17.05 -16.37 -4.19
CA VAL A 12 -15.75 -15.89 -4.67
C VAL A 12 -15.05 -15.08 -3.57
N ARG A 13 -15.74 -14.11 -2.97
CA ARG A 13 -15.20 -13.31 -1.87
C ARG A 13 -14.77 -14.17 -0.68
N ARG A 14 -15.62 -15.11 -0.27
CA ARG A 14 -15.30 -16.04 0.82
C ARG A 14 -14.07 -16.88 0.50
N THR A 15 -13.98 -17.43 -0.71
CA THR A 15 -12.82 -18.22 -1.14
C THR A 15 -11.54 -17.40 -1.16
N ARG A 16 -11.56 -16.16 -1.67
CA ARG A 16 -10.39 -15.27 -1.64
C ARG A 16 -9.90 -15.02 -0.22
N LYS A 17 -10.80 -14.68 0.71
CA LYS A 17 -10.45 -14.49 2.12
C LYS A 17 -9.85 -15.74 2.77
N LEU A 18 -10.40 -16.92 2.51
CA LEU A 18 -9.86 -18.17 3.03
C LEU A 18 -8.44 -18.44 2.50
N LEU A 19 -8.22 -18.18 1.20
CA LEU A 19 -6.91 -18.34 0.57
C LEU A 19 -5.87 -17.35 1.10
N GLN A 20 -6.24 -16.08 1.30
CA GLN A 20 -5.36 -15.06 1.91
C GLN A 20 -5.01 -15.41 3.35
N GLN A 21 -5.99 -15.83 4.15
CA GLN A 21 -5.75 -16.27 5.53
C GLN A 21 -4.79 -17.47 5.57
N ALA A 22 -4.98 -18.44 4.67
CA ALA A 22 -4.08 -19.59 4.54
C ALA A 22 -2.67 -19.21 4.08
N LEU A 23 -2.52 -18.20 3.21
CA LEU A 23 -1.22 -17.65 2.84
C LEU A 23 -0.51 -17.08 4.07
N ILE A 24 -1.20 -16.25 4.85
CA ILE A 24 -0.65 -15.60 6.05
C ILE A 24 -0.23 -16.67 7.06
N GLU A 25 -1.15 -17.55 7.47
CA GLU A 25 -0.87 -18.60 8.46
C GLU A 25 0.20 -19.59 7.99
N GLY A 26 0.17 -19.99 6.72
CA GLY A 26 1.16 -20.89 6.14
C GLY A 26 2.55 -20.26 6.11
N SER A 27 2.63 -18.97 5.78
CA SER A 27 3.90 -18.23 5.74
C SER A 27 4.51 -18.08 7.13
N LEU A 28 3.69 -17.90 8.17
CA LEU A 28 4.15 -17.88 9.56
C LEU A 28 4.69 -19.23 10.02
N LYS A 29 4.05 -20.34 9.60
CA LYS A 29 4.42 -21.69 10.05
C LYS A 29 5.62 -22.28 9.31
N LYS A 30 5.75 -22.01 8.01
CA LYS A 30 6.76 -22.66 7.15
C LYS A 30 7.75 -21.69 6.52
N GLY A 31 7.53 -20.39 6.63
CA GLY A 31 8.19 -19.38 5.82
C GLY A 31 7.58 -19.28 4.42
N PHE A 32 7.53 -18.07 3.87
CA PHE A 32 6.90 -17.83 2.57
C PHE A 32 7.59 -18.63 1.44
N ALA A 33 8.93 -18.70 1.44
CA ALA A 33 9.69 -19.39 0.39
C ALA A 33 9.35 -20.90 0.29
N ALA A 34 9.24 -21.59 1.44
CA ALA A 34 8.93 -23.02 1.49
C ALA A 34 7.44 -23.34 1.34
N LEU A 35 6.55 -22.36 1.56
CA LEU A 35 5.10 -22.54 1.40
C LEU A 35 4.74 -22.89 -0.05
N THR A 36 3.92 -23.93 -0.26
CA THR A 36 3.47 -24.33 -1.60
C THR A 36 1.98 -24.04 -1.82
N VAL A 37 1.54 -24.00 -3.08
CA VAL A 37 0.09 -23.92 -3.41
C VAL A 37 -0.70 -25.07 -2.76
N ARG A 38 -0.10 -26.26 -2.67
CA ARG A 38 -0.71 -27.40 -1.99
C ARG A 38 -0.97 -27.10 -0.52
N ASP A 39 0.03 -26.61 0.21
CA ASP A 39 -0.12 -26.23 1.61
C ASP A 39 -1.23 -25.18 1.78
N ILE A 40 -1.23 -24.14 0.95
CA ILE A 40 -2.24 -23.08 0.99
C ILE A 40 -3.65 -23.66 0.80
N THR A 41 -3.83 -24.53 -0.19
CA THR A 41 -5.13 -25.17 -0.46
C THR A 41 -5.59 -26.09 0.67
N GLU A 42 -4.64 -26.79 1.31
CA GLU A 42 -4.92 -27.64 2.48
C GLU A 42 -5.33 -26.78 3.70
N TYR A 43 -4.60 -25.71 4.00
CA TYR A 43 -4.95 -24.78 5.09
C TYR A 43 -6.29 -24.07 4.86
N ALA A 44 -6.56 -23.63 3.64
CA ALA A 44 -7.81 -22.96 3.28
C ALA A 44 -9.02 -23.92 3.18
N MET A 45 -8.79 -25.23 3.22
CA MET A 45 -9.80 -26.27 2.94
C MET A 45 -10.53 -26.05 1.60
N VAL A 46 -9.78 -25.74 0.55
CA VAL A 46 -10.30 -25.53 -0.81
C VAL A 46 -9.62 -26.44 -1.81
N ASN A 47 -10.34 -26.81 -2.87
CA ASN A 47 -9.75 -27.59 -3.95
C ASN A 47 -8.66 -26.79 -4.69
N ARG A 48 -7.60 -27.49 -5.13
CA ARG A 48 -6.52 -26.88 -5.90
C ARG A 48 -6.99 -26.27 -7.22
N SER A 49 -8.00 -26.85 -7.87
CA SER A 49 -8.63 -26.26 -9.07
C SER A 49 -9.37 -24.95 -8.76
N THR A 50 -9.86 -24.78 -7.53
CA THR A 50 -10.44 -23.51 -7.07
C THR A 50 -9.38 -22.45 -6.89
N PHE A 51 -8.21 -22.80 -6.31
CA PHE A 51 -7.07 -21.88 -6.22
C PHE A 51 -6.71 -21.31 -7.60
N TYR A 52 -6.48 -22.19 -8.58
CA TYR A 52 -6.06 -21.78 -9.92
C TYR A 52 -7.13 -21.05 -10.74
N ARG A 53 -8.36 -20.96 -10.23
CA ARG A 53 -9.39 -20.08 -10.80
C ARG A 53 -9.20 -18.62 -10.38
N HIS A 54 -8.53 -18.40 -9.26
CA HIS A 54 -8.33 -17.09 -8.68
C HIS A 54 -6.90 -16.59 -8.84
N TYR A 55 -5.91 -17.49 -8.76
CA TYR A 55 -4.50 -17.11 -8.70
C TYR A 55 -3.62 -18.07 -9.51
N LEU A 56 -2.58 -17.54 -10.14
CA LEU A 56 -1.58 -18.30 -10.90
C LEU A 56 -0.67 -19.11 -9.96
N ASP A 57 -0.23 -18.50 -8.87
CA ASP A 57 0.61 -19.10 -7.84
C ASP A 57 0.50 -18.32 -6.50
N LYS A 58 1.37 -18.63 -5.54
CA LYS A 58 1.39 -17.96 -4.23
C LYS A 58 1.86 -16.50 -4.29
N TYR A 59 2.65 -16.13 -5.29
CA TYR A 59 3.13 -14.77 -5.48
C TYR A 59 1.99 -13.90 -6.02
N ASP A 60 1.22 -14.42 -6.97
CA ASP A 60 0.00 -13.77 -7.48
C ASP A 60 -1.05 -13.58 -6.36
N LEU A 61 -1.25 -14.59 -5.51
CA LEU A 61 -2.10 -14.45 -4.31
C LEU A 61 -1.58 -13.38 -3.34
N LEU A 62 -0.27 -13.30 -3.12
CA LEU A 62 0.35 -12.26 -2.29
C LEU A 62 0.13 -10.88 -2.91
N GLU A 63 0.34 -10.74 -4.22
CA GLU A 63 0.17 -9.47 -4.94
C GLU A 63 -1.28 -8.99 -4.86
N HIS A 64 -2.25 -9.88 -5.03
CA HIS A 64 -3.66 -9.56 -4.84
C HIS A 64 -3.98 -9.14 -3.39
N HIS A 65 -3.40 -9.80 -2.39
CA HIS A 65 -3.57 -9.38 -1.00
C HIS A 65 -3.00 -7.98 -0.74
N ILE A 66 -1.82 -7.71 -1.28
CA ILE A 66 -1.16 -6.41 -1.20
C ILE A 66 -1.98 -5.32 -1.94
N GLN A 67 -2.54 -5.64 -3.10
CA GLN A 67 -3.42 -4.74 -3.85
C GLN A 67 -4.66 -4.35 -3.03
N GLU A 68 -5.31 -5.31 -2.35
CA GLU A 68 -6.48 -5.01 -1.50
C GLU A 68 -6.13 -4.05 -0.33
N LEU A 69 -4.91 -4.10 0.22
CA LEU A 69 -4.43 -3.10 1.19
C LEU A 69 -4.32 -1.71 0.57
N TYR A 70 -3.79 -1.61 -0.64
CA TYR A 70 -3.65 -0.33 -1.34
C TYR A 70 -4.99 0.26 -1.79
N GLU A 71 -5.96 -0.59 -2.13
CA GLU A 71 -7.33 -0.15 -2.42
C GLU A 71 -8.01 0.43 -1.18
N ALA A 72 -7.79 -0.18 0.00
CA ALA A 72 -8.26 0.39 1.27
C ALA A 72 -7.64 1.78 1.52
N LEU A 73 -6.34 1.94 1.20
CA LEU A 73 -5.64 3.22 1.20
C LEU A 73 -6.05 4.18 0.08
N GLY A 74 -6.73 3.70 -0.96
CA GLY A 74 -7.17 4.45 -2.16
C GLY A 74 -6.04 5.20 -2.82
N VAL A 75 -4.88 4.55 -2.85
CA VAL A 75 -3.79 4.92 -3.74
C VAL A 75 -4.28 4.82 -5.20
N ASP A 76 -5.26 3.95 -5.47
CA ASP A 76 -5.78 3.70 -6.83
C ASP A 76 -7.12 4.41 -7.15
N GLY A 77 -7.65 5.31 -6.30
CA GLY A 77 -8.99 5.89 -6.55
C GLY A 77 -9.22 7.34 -6.08
N GLU A 78 -9.92 8.13 -6.92
CA GLU A 78 -10.64 9.34 -6.51
C GLU A 78 -11.89 8.92 -5.70
N ILE A 79 -11.83 8.86 -4.37
CA ILE A 79 -13.08 8.78 -3.58
C ILE A 79 -13.00 9.68 -2.36
N ALA A 80 -13.75 10.76 -2.47
CA ALA A 80 -14.02 11.77 -1.46
C ALA A 80 -14.49 11.18 -0.11
N GLY A 81 -13.96 11.70 1.00
CA GLY A 81 -14.64 11.66 2.30
C GLY A 81 -13.81 11.25 3.52
N LYS A 82 -12.70 10.50 3.37
CA LYS A 82 -11.79 10.19 4.48
C LYS A 82 -10.47 10.95 4.35
N ASP A 83 -10.02 11.56 5.44
CA ASP A 83 -8.70 12.16 5.56
C ASP A 83 -7.60 11.12 5.28
N CYS A 84 -6.59 11.48 4.48
CA CYS A 84 -5.42 10.66 4.17
C CYS A 84 -4.78 10.08 5.45
N SER A 85 -4.79 10.86 6.53
CA SER A 85 -4.30 10.44 7.84
C SER A 85 -5.05 9.23 8.40
N ALA A 86 -6.38 9.25 8.36
CA ALA A 86 -7.20 8.14 8.88
C ALA A 86 -6.96 6.83 8.12
N ARG A 87 -6.75 6.92 6.80
CA ARG A 87 -6.49 5.75 5.94
C ARG A 87 -5.13 5.13 6.21
N LEU A 88 -4.11 5.97 6.38
CA LEU A 88 -2.78 5.52 6.77
C LEU A 88 -2.82 4.78 8.11
N ILE A 89 -3.56 5.31 9.09
CA ILE A 89 -3.75 4.65 10.39
C ILE A 89 -4.44 3.29 10.20
N GLU A 90 -5.54 3.22 9.42
CA GLU A 90 -6.24 1.95 9.14
C GLU A 90 -5.31 0.89 8.53
N LEU A 91 -4.47 1.28 7.56
CA LEU A 91 -3.45 0.39 6.99
C LEU A 91 -2.47 -0.10 8.05
N LEU A 92 -1.89 0.83 8.82
CA LEU A 92 -0.90 0.49 9.82
C LEU A 92 -1.50 -0.41 10.91
N THR A 93 -2.78 -0.24 11.27
CA THR A 93 -3.51 -1.15 12.16
C THR A 93 -3.63 -2.55 11.55
N GLN A 94 -3.94 -2.66 10.25
CA GLN A 94 -3.97 -3.97 9.58
C GLN A 94 -2.59 -4.62 9.50
N ILE A 95 -1.55 -3.84 9.23
CA ILE A 95 -0.17 -4.34 9.22
C ILE A 95 0.24 -4.79 10.63
N GLN A 96 -0.15 -4.06 11.67
CA GLN A 96 0.08 -4.44 13.07
C GLN A 96 -0.58 -5.78 13.40
N GLN A 97 -1.84 -5.96 12.98
CA GLN A 97 -2.61 -7.17 13.24
C GLN A 97 -1.93 -8.43 12.67
N PHE A 98 -1.23 -8.30 11.54
CA PHE A 98 -0.53 -9.40 10.88
C PHE A 98 0.99 -9.15 10.80
N SER A 99 1.55 -8.52 11.83
CA SER A 99 2.92 -8.01 11.77
C SER A 99 3.99 -9.07 11.59
N ASP A 100 3.81 -10.26 12.17
CA ASP A 100 4.71 -11.39 11.94
C ASP A 100 4.76 -11.79 10.46
N PHE A 101 3.63 -11.71 9.75
CA PHE A 101 3.57 -12.01 8.32
C PHE A 101 4.27 -10.92 7.52
N TYR A 102 4.00 -9.65 7.79
CA TYR A 102 4.69 -8.56 7.10
C TYR A 102 6.18 -8.53 7.41
N ARG A 103 6.62 -8.99 8.59
CA ARG A 103 8.05 -9.17 8.90
C ARG A 103 8.69 -10.25 8.02
N VAL A 104 7.96 -11.32 7.68
CA VAL A 104 8.43 -12.34 6.71
C VAL A 104 8.51 -11.78 5.29
N VAL A 105 7.64 -10.82 4.93
CA VAL A 105 7.60 -10.21 3.59
C VAL A 105 8.62 -9.07 3.42
N LEU A 106 8.85 -8.27 4.48
CA LEU A 106 9.62 -7.01 4.42
C LEU A 106 10.86 -6.95 5.31
N GLY A 107 10.95 -7.77 6.36
CA GLY A 107 12.05 -7.69 7.32
C GLY A 107 13.39 -8.15 6.75
N ALA A 108 14.46 -7.99 7.54
CA ALA A 108 15.84 -8.33 7.13
C ALA A 108 16.06 -9.77 6.66
N GLN A 109 15.21 -10.71 7.10
CA GLN A 109 15.26 -12.12 6.70
C GLN A 109 14.28 -12.46 5.57
N ALA A 110 13.56 -11.46 5.05
CA ALA A 110 12.67 -11.65 3.91
C ALA A 110 13.48 -12.06 2.68
N ASP A 111 12.85 -12.86 1.84
CA ASP A 111 13.37 -13.13 0.51
C ASP A 111 13.57 -11.80 -0.24
N THR A 112 14.78 -11.59 -0.77
CA THR A 112 15.16 -10.32 -1.41
C THR A 112 14.22 -9.96 -2.56
N PHE A 113 13.73 -10.96 -3.30
CA PHE A 113 12.78 -10.73 -4.38
C PHE A 113 11.44 -10.22 -3.83
N LEU A 114 10.95 -10.77 -2.71
CA LEU A 114 9.68 -10.33 -2.11
C LEU A 114 9.75 -8.90 -1.58
N SER A 115 10.81 -8.59 -0.83
CA SER A 115 10.95 -7.25 -0.25
C SER A 115 11.16 -6.19 -1.33
N GLN A 116 11.97 -6.48 -2.35
CA GLN A 116 12.14 -5.60 -3.51
C GLN A 116 10.84 -5.43 -4.30
N HIS A 117 10.14 -6.52 -4.57
CA HIS A 117 8.88 -6.48 -5.31
C HIS A 117 7.83 -5.66 -4.55
N PHE A 118 7.67 -5.86 -3.24
CA PHE A 118 6.78 -5.04 -2.43
C PHE A 118 7.15 -3.56 -2.53
N CYS A 119 8.42 -3.21 -2.30
CA CYS A 119 8.86 -1.81 -2.33
C CYS A 119 8.63 -1.15 -3.70
N GLN A 120 8.95 -1.87 -4.78
CA GLN A 120 8.78 -1.37 -6.14
C GLN A 120 7.30 -1.15 -6.46
N GLN A 121 6.43 -2.08 -6.05
CA GLN A 121 4.98 -1.95 -6.21
C GLN A 121 4.43 -0.78 -5.40
N THR A 122 4.92 -0.55 -4.17
CA THR A 122 4.59 0.65 -3.39
C THR A 122 4.96 1.90 -4.17
N GLN A 123 6.21 2.01 -4.61
CA GLN A 123 6.72 3.18 -5.33
C GLN A 123 5.92 3.48 -6.60
N GLN A 124 5.63 2.45 -7.41
CA GLN A 124 4.87 2.59 -8.65
C GLN A 124 3.44 3.09 -8.41
N ARG A 125 2.75 2.55 -7.39
CA ARG A 125 1.39 3.01 -7.05
C ARG A 125 1.38 4.46 -6.55
N PHE A 126 2.33 4.83 -5.68
CA PHE A 126 2.48 6.23 -5.26
C PHE A 126 2.73 7.14 -6.47
N LEU A 127 3.65 6.78 -7.37
CA LEU A 127 3.92 7.56 -8.58
C LEU A 127 2.67 7.72 -9.46
N ALA A 128 1.93 6.63 -9.70
CA ALA A 128 0.71 6.65 -10.53
C ALA A 128 -0.38 7.55 -9.93
N HIS A 129 -0.64 7.44 -8.62
CA HIS A 129 -1.59 8.29 -7.90
C HIS A 129 -1.28 9.78 -8.08
N PHE A 130 0.00 10.14 -7.97
CA PHE A 130 0.42 11.53 -8.08
C PHE A 130 0.47 12.05 -9.51
N GLN A 131 0.81 11.22 -10.50
CA GLN A 131 0.72 11.61 -11.91
C GLN A 131 -0.72 11.97 -12.31
N GLN A 132 -1.71 11.27 -11.77
CA GLN A 132 -3.12 11.60 -11.98
C GLN A 132 -3.54 12.87 -11.25
N THR A 133 -3.02 13.09 -10.03
CA THR A 133 -3.39 14.24 -9.19
C THR A 133 -2.69 15.55 -9.61
N PHE A 134 -1.46 15.46 -10.11
CA PHE A 134 -0.61 16.59 -10.51
C PHE A 134 -0.05 16.40 -11.92
N PRO A 135 -0.91 16.35 -12.97
CA PRO A 135 -0.49 16.08 -14.35
C PRO A 135 0.43 17.17 -14.95
N ALA A 136 0.62 18.30 -14.25
CA ALA A 136 1.40 19.44 -14.71
C ALA A 136 2.34 20.01 -13.61
N ALA A 137 3.05 19.17 -12.86
CA ALA A 137 4.13 19.72 -12.03
C ALA A 137 5.23 20.25 -12.94
N ALA A 138 5.48 21.55 -12.80
CA ALA A 138 6.37 22.31 -13.66
C ALA A 138 7.76 21.65 -13.73
N THR A 139 8.27 21.56 -14.97
CA THR A 139 9.70 21.41 -15.28
C THR A 139 10.44 22.65 -14.77
N ASP A 140 10.64 22.72 -13.46
CA ASP A 140 11.61 23.63 -12.84
C ASP A 140 12.97 22.90 -12.82
N PRO A 141 13.98 23.36 -13.58
CA PRO A 141 15.33 22.79 -13.56
C PRO A 141 16.00 22.83 -12.18
N GLY A 142 15.53 23.71 -11.28
CA GLY A 142 16.01 23.81 -9.90
C GLY A 142 15.35 22.83 -8.93
N ALA A 143 14.31 22.10 -9.35
CA ALA A 143 13.59 21.14 -8.53
C ALA A 143 13.88 19.70 -8.99
N PRO A 144 13.97 18.72 -8.06
CA PRO A 144 14.07 17.31 -8.44
C PRO A 144 12.85 16.88 -9.27
N PRO A 145 13.03 15.99 -10.27
CA PRO A 145 11.91 15.42 -11.03
C PRO A 145 10.88 14.77 -10.10
N LEU A 146 9.60 14.84 -10.48
CA LEU A 146 8.51 14.20 -9.72
C LEU A 146 8.76 12.71 -9.46
N GLU A 147 9.25 12.01 -10.47
CA GLU A 147 9.60 10.59 -10.36
C GLU A 147 10.59 10.34 -9.23
N LEU A 148 11.67 11.12 -9.18
CA LEU A 148 12.67 10.99 -8.10
C LEU A 148 12.05 11.28 -6.73
N LYS A 149 11.21 12.30 -6.61
CA LYS A 149 10.54 12.64 -5.34
C LYS A 149 9.63 11.52 -4.86
N PHE A 150 8.76 11.00 -5.72
CA PHE A 150 7.77 9.99 -5.31
C PHE A 150 8.37 8.59 -5.14
N THR A 151 9.38 8.23 -5.94
CA THR A 151 10.18 7.03 -5.68
C THR A 151 10.91 7.14 -4.33
N THR A 152 11.40 8.32 -3.96
CA THR A 152 12.00 8.57 -2.63
C THR A 152 10.97 8.44 -1.52
N VAL A 153 9.77 9.01 -1.68
CA VAL A 153 8.67 8.87 -0.70
C VAL A 153 8.28 7.41 -0.52
N GLY A 154 8.06 6.66 -1.61
CA GLY A 154 7.74 5.24 -1.55
C GLY A 154 8.85 4.44 -0.85
N SER A 155 10.12 4.72 -1.17
CA SER A 155 11.28 4.11 -0.50
C SER A 155 11.33 4.43 0.99
N ALA A 156 11.06 5.67 1.38
CA ALA A 156 11.05 6.11 2.78
C ALA A 156 9.92 5.42 3.56
N VAL A 157 8.73 5.28 2.96
CA VAL A 157 7.61 4.52 3.55
C VAL A 157 8.00 3.07 3.78
N CYS A 158 8.57 2.39 2.78
CA CYS A 158 9.00 1.00 2.91
C CYS A 158 10.10 0.82 3.96
N GLY A 159 11.09 1.71 3.98
CA GLY A 159 12.17 1.68 4.98
C GLY A 159 11.67 1.89 6.40
N ALA A 160 10.80 2.88 6.60
CA ALA A 160 10.19 3.13 7.90
C ALA A 160 9.30 1.96 8.35
N LEU A 161 8.50 1.38 7.45
CA LEU A 161 7.65 0.24 7.75
C LEU A 161 8.48 -0.99 8.16
N THR A 162 9.57 -1.24 7.42
CA THR A 162 10.53 -2.31 7.73
C THR A 162 11.12 -2.12 9.13
N TRP A 163 11.60 -0.91 9.43
CA TRP A 163 12.10 -0.57 10.77
C TRP A 163 11.05 -0.81 11.86
N TRP A 164 9.82 -0.36 11.66
CA TRP A 164 8.75 -0.53 12.66
C TRP A 164 8.41 -1.99 12.93
N LEU A 165 8.40 -2.83 11.89
CA LEU A 165 8.16 -4.27 12.01
C LEU A 165 9.31 -5.00 12.72
N GLU A 166 10.56 -4.61 12.43
CA GLU A 166 11.77 -5.20 13.03
C GLU A 166 11.95 -4.83 14.50
N GLN A 167 11.57 -3.61 14.89
CA GLN A 167 11.62 -3.17 16.29
C GLN A 167 10.40 -3.64 17.12
N GLU A 168 9.68 -4.65 16.64
CA GLU A 168 8.49 -5.22 17.30
C GLU A 168 7.36 -4.20 17.53
N GLN A 169 7.17 -3.25 16.59
CA GLN A 169 6.16 -2.19 16.65
C GLN A 169 6.22 -1.39 17.97
N PRO A 170 7.29 -0.61 18.21
CA PRO A 170 7.52 0.08 19.50
C PRO A 170 6.53 1.23 19.77
N SER A 171 5.59 1.47 18.87
CA SER A 171 4.61 2.56 18.92
C SER A 171 3.27 2.11 18.36
N THR A 172 2.20 2.83 18.69
CA THR A 172 0.88 2.59 18.09
C THR A 172 0.86 2.99 16.61
N PRO A 173 -0.08 2.47 15.80
CA PRO A 173 -0.27 2.88 14.42
C PRO A 173 -0.44 4.39 14.24
N GLU A 174 -1.15 5.06 15.16
CA GLU A 174 -1.38 6.51 15.13
C GLU A 174 -0.09 7.30 15.34
N GLN A 175 0.71 6.91 16.32
CA GLN A 175 2.00 7.55 16.59
C GLN A 175 2.98 7.34 15.43
N PHE A 176 2.98 6.15 14.86
CA PHE A 176 3.84 5.83 13.71
C PHE A 176 3.40 6.57 12.44
N ALA A 177 2.08 6.68 12.20
CA ALA A 177 1.53 7.50 11.12
C ALA A 177 1.95 8.96 11.22
N LEU A 178 1.96 9.53 12.43
CA LEU A 178 2.43 10.89 12.67
C LEU A 178 3.90 11.07 12.28
N TRP A 179 4.78 10.16 12.69
CA TRP A 179 6.19 10.21 12.32
C TRP A 179 6.41 10.05 10.81
N LEU A 180 5.69 9.12 10.18
CA LEU A 180 5.72 8.95 8.72
C LEU A 180 5.32 10.23 7.99
N GLN A 181 4.23 10.87 8.41
CA GLN A 181 3.77 12.13 7.81
C GLN A 181 4.81 13.25 7.97
N GLN A 182 5.46 13.35 9.13
CA GLN A 182 6.54 14.31 9.37
C GLN A 182 7.71 14.09 8.42
N LEU A 183 8.18 12.84 8.29
CA LEU A 183 9.28 12.48 7.38
C LEU A 183 8.94 12.76 5.91
N ILE A 184 7.74 12.37 5.47
CA ILE A 184 7.27 12.57 4.09
C ILE A 184 7.09 14.06 3.79
N SER A 185 6.53 14.84 4.73
CA SER A 185 6.35 16.28 4.55
C SER A 185 7.68 17.00 4.32
N GLY A 186 8.75 16.61 5.03
CA GLY A 186 10.10 17.16 4.81
C GLY A 186 10.62 16.94 3.39
N ILE A 187 10.23 15.84 2.73
CA ILE A 187 10.58 15.53 1.34
C ILE A 187 9.71 16.33 0.36
N LEU A 188 8.43 16.57 0.69
CA LEU A 188 7.45 17.22 -0.20
C LEU A 188 7.41 18.75 -0.09
N VAL A 189 7.86 19.36 1.02
CA VAL A 189 7.75 20.81 1.31
C VAL A 189 8.54 21.72 0.35
N GLN A 190 9.37 21.17 -0.56
CA GLN A 190 10.00 21.94 -1.64
C GLN A 190 9.05 22.27 -2.82
N TYR A 191 7.75 22.40 -2.58
CA TYR A 191 6.77 22.88 -3.58
C TYR A 191 6.06 24.13 -3.04
N PRO A 192 6.14 25.29 -3.73
CA PRO A 192 5.29 26.41 -3.38
C PRO A 192 3.84 25.99 -3.60
N GLN A 193 3.02 26.09 -2.56
CA GLN A 193 1.56 26.01 -2.66
C GLN A 193 1.12 27.10 -3.65
N SER A 194 0.81 26.72 -4.89
CA SER A 194 0.31 27.67 -5.88
C SER A 194 -1.12 28.06 -5.52
N GLY A 195 -1.27 29.24 -4.90
CA GLY A 195 -2.44 30.09 -5.08
C GLY A 195 -3.50 30.11 -3.98
N SER A 196 -3.16 30.64 -2.80
CA SER A 196 -4.13 31.53 -2.13
C SER A 196 -3.87 32.95 -2.62
N LYS A 197 -4.80 33.46 -3.46
CA LYS A 197 -4.76 34.81 -4.01
C LYS A 197 -4.73 35.83 -2.86
N ASN A 198 -3.57 36.44 -2.62
CA ASN A 198 -3.53 37.81 -2.12
C ASN A 198 -4.09 38.72 -3.22
N ALA A 199 -5.40 38.91 -3.24
CA ALA A 199 -6.00 40.04 -3.91
C ALA A 199 -5.75 41.28 -3.03
N SER A 200 -4.66 41.97 -3.34
CA SER A 200 -4.47 43.37 -3.00
C SER A 200 -5.69 44.17 -3.52
N VAL A 201 -6.52 44.67 -2.61
CA VAL A 201 -7.30 45.88 -2.88
C VAL A 201 -6.49 47.04 -2.29
N SER A 202 -5.49 47.46 -3.06
CA SER A 202 -5.05 48.86 -3.05
C SER A 202 -6.03 49.62 -3.92
N ALA A 203 -7.01 50.26 -3.28
CA ALA A 203 -7.77 51.34 -3.87
C ALA A 203 -7.41 52.63 -3.12
N ARG A 204 -6.37 53.31 -3.62
CA ARG A 204 -6.13 54.74 -3.36
C ARG A 204 -6.77 55.51 -4.51
N ALA A 205 -7.81 56.31 -4.24
CA ALA A 205 -8.05 57.64 -4.79
C ALA A 205 -9.52 58.08 -4.60
N ARG A 206 -9.83 58.74 -3.47
CA ARG A 206 -10.28 60.14 -3.37
C ARG A 206 -10.62 60.47 -1.92
#